data_AF-A0A5E4NT30-F1
#
_entry.id   AF-A0A5E4NT30-F1
#
_cell.length_a   1.000
_cell.length_b   1.000
_cell.length_c   1.000
_cell.angle_alpha   90.00
_cell.angle_beta   90.00
_cell.angle_gamma   90.00
#
_symmetry.space_group_name_H-M   'P 1'
#
loop_
_entity.id
_entity.type
_entity.pdbx_description
1 polymer ?
#
loop_
_entity_poly.entity_id
_entity_poly.type
_entity_poly.pdbx_seq_one_letter_code
_entity_poly.pdbx_strand_id
1 'polypeptide(L)'
;MTNIYIEKVRPNYNRERDASETCIREIKALLGILYTIDGPFLIDNAASCVVKRLANPILNTGRNITFDNWFTSFPLADYLLQNKTTMVGTVRKNKREIPPEFLILKGRDLYSSYFGFSKNKSIVSYKAKSNKIVFIASAMHNDKAIDMNTGEKLKPEMRTFYNSTKSGVDTIDWMTENYSAARHSACWPLTVFYSLLNFGGLNSMIVYQENTQVEREVLPQKLRSSNRCAFCERAKDKKTTKVCTNCIKPICRDHLIEICQDCFTL
;
A
#
# COMPACT_ATOMS: atom_id res chain seq x y z
N MET A 1 -18.06 10.43 -22.52
CA MET A 1 -16.87 9.56 -22.69
C MET A 1 -17.10 8.15 -22.16
N THR A 2 -17.58 7.96 -20.92
CA THR A 2 -17.80 6.62 -20.33
C THR A 2 -18.80 5.75 -21.10
N ASN A 3 -20.01 6.24 -21.42
CA ASN A 3 -21.00 5.44 -22.15
C ASN A 3 -20.56 5.07 -23.58
N ILE A 4 -19.83 5.97 -24.25
CA ILE A 4 -19.21 5.69 -25.56
C ILE A 4 -18.19 4.53 -25.46
N TYR A 5 -17.44 4.44 -24.36
CA TYR A 5 -16.56 3.31 -24.12
C TYR A 5 -17.35 2.03 -23.80
N ILE A 6 -18.38 2.13 -22.97
CA ILE A 6 -19.25 1.00 -22.58
C ILE A 6 -19.89 0.38 -23.83
N GLU A 7 -20.43 1.17 -24.76
CA GLU A 7 -20.99 0.67 -26.03
C GLU A 7 -19.97 -0.16 -26.83
N LYS A 8 -18.72 0.30 -26.91
CA LYS A 8 -17.66 -0.41 -27.65
C LYS A 8 -17.29 -1.75 -27.03
N VAL A 9 -17.36 -1.87 -25.70
CA VAL A 9 -16.96 -3.11 -25.00
C VAL A 9 -18.14 -4.00 -24.64
N ARG A 10 -19.39 -3.53 -24.77
CA ARG A 10 -20.63 -4.27 -24.46
C ARG A 10 -20.69 -5.66 -25.11
N PRO A 11 -20.25 -5.89 -26.37
CA PRO A 11 -20.26 -7.23 -26.98
C PRO A 11 -19.40 -8.27 -26.24
N ASN A 12 -18.45 -7.83 -25.41
CA ASN A 12 -17.57 -8.73 -24.66
C ASN A 12 -18.20 -9.26 -23.35
N TYR A 13 -19.46 -8.91 -23.06
CA TYR A 13 -20.14 -9.26 -21.81
C TYR A 13 -21.42 -10.05 -22.07
N ASN A 14 -21.61 -11.14 -21.34
CA ASN A 14 -22.81 -11.97 -21.43
C ASN A 14 -24.01 -11.41 -20.64
N ARG A 15 -23.76 -10.61 -19.60
CA ARG A 15 -24.81 -10.04 -18.73
C ARG A 15 -24.92 -8.55 -18.99
N GLU A 16 -26.12 -8.09 -19.29
CA GLU A 16 -26.41 -6.69 -19.60
C GLU A 16 -25.96 -5.74 -18.48
N ARG A 17 -26.20 -6.11 -17.21
CA ARG A 17 -25.81 -5.31 -16.05
C ARG A 17 -24.30 -5.01 -15.97
N ASP A 18 -23.46 -5.91 -16.47
CA ASP A 18 -22.00 -5.80 -16.36
C ASP A 18 -21.44 -4.74 -17.33
N ALA A 19 -22.23 -4.34 -18.34
CA ALA A 19 -21.96 -3.26 -19.29
C ALA A 19 -23.16 -2.31 -19.44
N SER A 20 -23.83 -2.04 -18.31
CA SER A 20 -24.93 -1.07 -18.22
C SER A 20 -24.41 0.36 -18.40
N GLU A 21 -25.21 1.21 -19.03
CA GLU A 21 -24.85 2.61 -19.22
C GLU A 21 -24.81 3.35 -17.89
N THR A 22 -23.83 4.25 -17.75
CA THR A 22 -23.76 5.09 -16.58
C THR A 22 -24.91 6.09 -16.60
N CYS A 23 -25.81 5.99 -15.64
CA CYS A 23 -26.99 6.84 -15.54
C CYS A 23 -26.69 8.17 -14.83
N ILE A 24 -27.61 9.12 -14.88
CA ILE A 24 -27.41 10.45 -14.26
C ILE A 24 -27.18 10.37 -12.75
N ARG A 25 -27.73 9.36 -12.05
CA ARG A 25 -27.50 9.17 -10.61
C ARG A 25 -26.06 8.73 -10.33
N GLU A 26 -25.52 7.83 -11.14
CA GLU A 26 -24.13 7.39 -11.04
C GLU A 26 -23.18 8.50 -11.47
N ILE A 27 -23.49 9.23 -12.54
CA ILE A 27 -22.74 10.43 -12.92
C ILE A 27 -22.77 11.45 -11.77
N LYS A 28 -23.91 11.66 -11.11
CA LYS A 28 -24.01 12.54 -9.93
C LYS A 28 -23.32 11.96 -8.70
N ALA A 29 -23.20 10.64 -8.55
CA ALA A 29 -22.41 10.04 -7.47
C ALA A 29 -20.91 10.20 -7.70
N LEU A 30 -20.46 10.02 -8.95
CA LEU A 30 -19.05 10.16 -9.36
C LEU A 30 -18.61 11.63 -9.45
N LEU A 31 -19.41 12.46 -10.13
CA LEU A 31 -19.18 13.90 -10.30
C LEU A 31 -19.71 14.72 -9.13
N GLY A 32 -20.62 14.23 -8.29
CA GLY A 32 -21.00 14.92 -7.05
C GLY A 32 -19.80 15.08 -6.10
N ILE A 33 -18.80 14.21 -6.23
CA ILE A 33 -17.49 14.32 -5.58
C ILE A 33 -16.61 15.42 -6.23
N LEU A 34 -16.85 15.78 -7.50
CA LEU A 34 -16.04 16.72 -8.29
C LEU A 34 -16.69 18.11 -8.51
N TYR A 35 -18.02 18.21 -8.52
CA TYR A 35 -18.81 19.38 -8.97
C TYR A 35 -19.75 19.95 -7.91
N THR A 36 -19.74 19.45 -6.66
CA THR A 36 -20.42 20.16 -5.57
C THR A 36 -19.55 21.31 -5.09
N ILE A 37 -19.54 22.40 -5.87
CA ILE A 37 -18.74 23.60 -5.60
C ILE A 37 -19.12 24.27 -4.25
N ASP A 38 -20.26 23.91 -3.63
CA ASP A 38 -20.67 24.36 -2.28
C ASP A 38 -21.35 23.24 -1.46
N GLY A 39 -20.97 21.97 -1.64
CA GLY A 39 -21.56 20.84 -0.90
C GLY A 39 -20.73 20.42 0.33
N PRO A 40 -21.33 19.71 1.32
CA PRO A 40 -20.61 19.19 2.49
C PRO A 40 -19.51 18.16 2.17
N PHE A 41 -19.39 17.78 0.90
CA PHE A 41 -18.40 16.82 0.38
C PHE A 41 -17.28 17.49 -0.43
N LEU A 42 -17.26 18.83 -0.55
CA LEU A 42 -16.13 19.58 -1.08
C LEU A 42 -15.00 19.63 -0.05
N ILE A 43 -14.24 18.56 -0.02
CA ILE A 43 -13.21 18.36 0.99
C ILE A 43 -11.85 18.39 0.31
N ASP A 44 -10.90 19.14 0.89
CA ASP A 44 -9.54 19.23 0.37
C ASP A 44 -8.88 17.84 0.29
N ASN A 45 -8.51 17.43 -0.92
CA ASN A 45 -7.87 16.14 -1.20
C ASN A 45 -6.34 16.22 -1.27
N ALA A 46 -5.74 17.32 -0.82
CA ALA A 46 -4.31 17.38 -0.55
C ALA A 46 -3.90 16.23 0.38
N ALA A 47 -2.73 15.65 0.14
CA ALA A 47 -2.24 14.47 0.85
C ALA A 47 -2.27 14.63 2.38
N SER A 48 -1.92 15.81 2.89
CA SER A 48 -1.99 16.13 4.32
C SER A 48 -3.43 16.11 4.84
N CYS A 49 -4.38 16.67 4.10
CA CYS A 49 -5.78 16.74 4.50
C CYS A 49 -6.45 15.36 4.50
N VAL A 50 -6.12 14.50 3.51
CA VAL A 50 -6.54 13.10 3.50
C VAL A 50 -6.03 12.37 4.74
N VAL A 51 -4.74 12.50 5.07
CA VAL A 51 -4.17 11.87 6.27
C VAL A 51 -4.87 12.35 7.54
N LYS A 52 -5.08 13.66 7.70
CA LYS A 52 -5.76 14.20 8.90
C LYS A 52 -7.15 13.60 9.08
N ARG A 53 -7.91 13.42 7.99
CA ARG A 53 -9.24 12.79 8.04
C ARG A 53 -9.16 11.32 8.40
N LEU A 54 -8.28 10.56 7.76
CA LEU A 54 -8.12 9.13 8.03
C LEU A 54 -7.59 8.86 9.44
N ALA A 55 -6.72 9.73 9.95
CA ALA A 55 -6.13 9.62 11.27
C ALA A 55 -7.10 10.03 12.40
N ASN A 56 -8.17 10.78 12.10
CA ASN A 56 -9.08 11.35 13.10
C ASN A 56 -9.51 10.36 14.21
N PRO A 57 -9.88 9.10 13.93
CA PRO A 57 -10.29 8.15 14.97
C PRO A 57 -9.15 7.70 15.91
N ILE A 58 -7.90 7.89 15.51
CA ILE A 58 -6.70 7.45 16.25
C ILE A 58 -5.81 8.61 16.72
N LEU A 59 -6.26 9.86 16.49
CA LEU A 59 -5.60 11.02 17.07
C LEU A 59 -5.73 10.98 18.60
N ASN A 60 -4.73 11.52 19.28
CA ASN A 60 -4.62 11.62 20.74
C ASN A 60 -4.47 10.29 21.49
N THR A 61 -4.29 9.16 20.79
CA THR A 61 -4.17 7.84 21.43
C THR A 61 -2.72 7.37 21.63
N GLY A 62 -1.71 8.18 21.32
CA GLY A 62 -0.30 7.78 21.45
C GLY A 62 0.19 6.80 20.37
N ARG A 63 -0.58 6.61 19.29
CA ARG A 63 -0.22 5.68 18.20
C ARG A 63 0.73 6.32 17.18
N ASN A 64 1.44 5.47 16.45
CA ASN A 64 2.30 5.87 15.31
C ASN A 64 1.62 5.56 13.98
N ILE A 65 1.80 6.43 12.99
CA ILE A 65 1.35 6.21 11.60
C ILE A 65 2.57 6.06 10.68
N THR A 66 2.61 4.99 9.89
CA THR A 66 3.64 4.80 8.88
C THR A 66 3.17 5.28 7.51
N PHE A 67 3.92 6.19 6.89
CA PHE A 67 3.57 6.83 5.62
C PHE A 67 4.46 6.38 4.46
N ASP A 68 3.88 6.25 3.28
CA ASP A 68 4.64 6.31 2.03
C ASP A 68 5.04 7.76 1.70
N ASN A 69 6.06 7.91 0.86
CA ASN A 69 6.67 9.17 0.45
C ASN A 69 5.71 10.22 -0.10
N TRP A 70 4.55 9.83 -0.62
CA TRP A 70 3.54 10.75 -1.12
C TRP A 70 2.89 11.58 0.00
N PHE A 71 2.72 10.97 1.18
CA PHE A 71 2.03 11.56 2.32
C PHE A 71 2.99 12.22 3.32
N THR A 72 4.27 11.83 3.33
CA THR A 72 5.25 12.36 4.28
C THR A 72 5.57 13.83 4.06
N SER A 73 5.33 14.66 5.09
CA SER A 73 5.75 16.06 5.13
C SER A 73 6.02 16.53 6.56
N PHE A 74 6.95 17.47 6.74
CA PHE A 74 7.30 18.00 8.06
C PHE A 74 6.16 18.79 8.73
N PRO A 75 5.37 19.62 8.02
CA PRO A 75 4.20 20.28 8.64
C PRO A 75 3.13 19.29 9.12
N LEU A 76 2.96 18.17 8.41
CA LEU A 76 2.04 17.11 8.85
C LEU A 76 2.55 16.42 10.12
N ALA A 77 3.86 16.21 10.25
CA ALA A 77 4.46 15.69 11.47
C ALA A 77 4.19 16.61 12.68
N ASP A 78 4.31 17.94 12.51
CA ASP A 78 3.97 18.90 13.56
C ASP A 78 2.52 18.77 14.02
N TYR A 79 1.59 18.70 13.08
CA TYR A 79 0.16 18.53 13.37
C TYR A 79 -0.11 17.23 14.15
N LEU A 80 0.48 16.11 13.73
CA LEU A 80 0.27 14.82 14.40
C LEU A 80 0.84 14.84 15.82
N LEU A 81 2.04 15.41 16.01
CA LEU A 81 2.66 15.57 17.32
C LEU A 81 1.81 16.41 18.28
N GLN A 82 1.23 17.51 17.79
CA GLN A 82 0.28 18.33 18.57
C GLN A 82 -0.95 17.52 19.02
N ASN A 83 -1.31 16.47 18.29
CA ASN A 83 -2.42 15.56 18.58
C ASN A 83 -1.96 14.21 19.16
N LYS A 84 -0.82 14.17 19.89
CA LYS A 84 -0.23 12.97 20.52
C LYS A 84 -0.19 11.74 19.59
N THR A 85 0.14 11.95 18.33
CA THR A 85 0.30 10.90 17.32
C THR A 85 1.67 11.10 16.66
N THR A 86 2.43 10.02 16.50
CA THR A 86 3.74 10.07 15.86
C THR A 86 3.65 9.57 14.43
N MET A 87 4.73 9.80 13.67
CA MET A 87 4.83 9.27 12.31
C MET A 87 6.22 8.79 11.96
N VAL A 88 6.28 7.88 11.01
CA VAL A 88 7.49 7.43 10.34
C VAL A 88 7.19 7.32 8.85
N GLY A 89 8.04 7.86 8.00
CA GLY A 89 7.80 7.76 6.56
C GLY A 89 9.03 8.02 5.74
N THR A 90 9.04 7.48 4.52
CA THR A 90 10.08 7.84 3.55
C THR A 90 9.86 9.26 3.05
N VAL A 91 10.94 9.96 2.72
CA VAL A 91 10.89 11.36 2.22
C VAL A 91 11.48 11.43 0.82
N ARG A 92 10.85 12.22 -0.06
CA ARG A 92 11.40 12.48 -1.40
C ARG A 92 12.59 13.43 -1.32
N LYS A 93 13.64 13.15 -2.09
CA LYS A 93 14.90 13.94 -2.12
C LYS A 93 14.73 15.41 -2.53
N ASN A 94 13.62 15.77 -3.14
CA ASN A 94 13.34 17.12 -3.66
C ASN A 94 12.66 18.04 -2.62
N LYS A 95 12.47 17.56 -1.39
CA LYS A 95 11.95 18.38 -0.29
C LYS A 95 13.00 19.41 0.13
N ARG A 96 12.60 20.69 0.17
CA ARG A 96 13.49 21.84 0.45
C ARG A 96 13.99 21.84 1.90
N GLU A 97 13.28 21.13 2.77
CA GLU A 97 13.56 20.99 4.19
C GLU A 97 14.72 20.01 4.46
N ILE A 98 15.21 19.29 3.44
CA ILE A 98 16.35 18.38 3.56
C ILE A 98 17.65 19.19 3.44
N PRO A 99 18.57 19.12 4.43
CA PRO A 99 19.86 19.80 4.34
C PRO A 99 20.68 19.35 3.12
N PRO A 100 21.39 20.25 2.41
CA PRO A 100 22.20 19.89 1.25
C PRO A 100 23.24 18.78 1.53
N GLU A 101 23.79 18.73 2.73
CA GLU A 101 24.77 17.73 3.19
C GLU A 101 24.19 16.30 3.15
N PHE A 102 22.88 16.17 3.30
CA PHE A 102 22.17 14.89 3.31
C PHE A 102 22.01 14.32 1.89
N LEU A 103 22.14 15.16 0.87
CA LEU A 103 22.01 14.80 -0.55
C LEU A 103 23.34 14.33 -1.17
N ILE A 104 24.47 14.54 -0.50
CA ILE A 104 25.81 14.24 -1.04
C ILE A 104 26.02 12.73 -1.17
N LEU A 105 26.20 12.28 -2.42
CA LEU A 105 26.45 10.86 -2.78
C LEU A 105 27.94 10.54 -2.91
N LYS A 106 28.72 11.45 -3.51
CA LYS A 106 30.15 11.28 -3.79
C LYS A 106 30.96 11.39 -2.49
N GLY A 107 31.99 10.57 -2.35
CA GLY A 107 32.87 10.58 -1.16
C GLY A 107 32.26 10.03 0.12
N ARG A 108 31.02 9.51 0.06
CA ARG A 108 30.31 8.95 1.21
C ARG A 108 30.39 7.43 1.23
N ASP A 109 30.68 6.84 2.39
CA ASP A 109 30.80 5.39 2.52
C ASP A 109 29.47 4.67 2.35
N LEU A 110 29.51 3.48 1.74
CA LEU A 110 28.33 2.60 1.65
C LEU A 110 27.84 2.29 3.07
N TYR A 111 26.52 2.28 3.27
CA TYR A 111 25.86 2.03 4.56
C TYR A 111 26.06 3.09 5.65
N SER A 112 26.75 4.20 5.35
CA SER A 112 26.81 5.34 6.27
C SER A 112 25.45 6.02 6.44
N SER A 113 25.24 6.60 7.63
CA SER A 113 24.00 7.27 8.05
C SER A 113 24.29 8.67 8.57
N TYR A 114 23.56 9.67 8.08
CA TYR A 114 23.56 11.03 8.62
C TYR A 114 22.21 11.29 9.27
N PHE A 115 22.25 11.78 10.52
CA PHE A 115 21.07 12.03 11.32
C PHE A 115 20.92 13.53 11.55
N GLY A 116 19.74 14.05 11.25
CA GLY A 116 19.34 15.43 11.49
C GLY A 116 18.22 15.45 12.50
N PHE A 117 18.31 16.36 13.46
CA PHE A 117 17.33 16.50 14.54
C PHE A 117 16.80 17.93 14.56
N SER A 118 15.50 18.07 14.71
CA SER A 118 14.84 19.36 14.86
C SER A 118 13.67 19.22 15.81
N LYS A 119 13.80 19.80 17.00
CA LYS A 119 12.81 19.70 18.09
C LYS A 119 12.43 18.23 18.34
N ASN A 120 11.18 17.87 18.05
CA ASN A 120 10.61 16.54 18.28
C ASN A 120 10.57 15.68 17.00
N LYS A 121 11.44 15.97 16.02
CA LYS A 121 11.52 15.26 14.75
C LYS A 121 12.95 14.93 14.42
N SER A 122 13.12 13.83 13.73
CA SER A 122 14.38 13.40 13.16
C SER A 122 14.23 13.06 11.68
N ILE A 123 15.34 13.15 10.96
CA ILE A 123 15.49 12.64 9.61
C ILE A 123 16.80 11.89 9.52
N VAL A 124 16.79 10.75 8.86
CA VAL A 124 17.99 10.00 8.51
C VAL A 124 18.17 9.97 7.00
N SER A 125 19.37 10.33 6.57
CA SER A 125 19.88 10.08 5.22
C SER A 125 20.76 8.85 5.29
N TYR A 126 20.40 7.76 4.61
CA TYR A 126 21.13 6.50 4.65
C TYR A 126 21.54 6.03 3.25
N LYS A 127 22.84 5.74 3.06
CA LYS A 127 23.38 5.29 1.77
C LYS A 127 23.18 3.79 1.59
N ALA A 128 22.02 3.41 1.05
CA ALA A 128 21.63 2.01 0.88
C ALA A 128 22.32 1.27 -0.26
N LYS A 129 22.74 2.00 -1.30
CA LYS A 129 23.52 1.50 -2.44
C LYS A 129 24.53 2.59 -2.84
N SER A 130 25.54 2.23 -3.62
CA SER A 130 26.55 3.16 -4.15
C SER A 130 25.93 4.44 -4.75
N ASN A 131 24.86 4.28 -5.52
CA ASN A 131 24.18 5.36 -6.24
C ASN A 131 22.79 5.71 -5.66
N LYS A 132 22.47 5.31 -4.43
CA LYS A 132 21.14 5.55 -3.85
C LYS A 132 21.18 5.87 -2.36
N ILE A 133 20.70 7.06 -2.02
CA ILE A 133 20.37 7.47 -0.66
C ILE A 133 18.87 7.32 -0.42
N VAL A 134 18.52 6.86 0.78
CA VAL A 134 17.14 6.78 1.26
C VAL A 134 16.98 7.76 2.41
N PHE A 135 15.92 8.56 2.35
CA PHE A 135 15.54 9.48 3.41
C PHE A 135 14.34 8.94 4.17
N ILE A 136 14.42 8.95 5.49
CA ILE A 136 13.32 8.57 6.37
C ILE A 136 13.19 9.65 7.42
N ALA A 137 12.00 10.23 7.55
CA ALA A 137 11.68 11.16 8.62
C ALA A 137 10.84 10.45 9.68
N SER A 138 11.03 10.86 10.92
CA SER A 138 10.25 10.35 12.04
C SER A 138 9.98 11.44 13.07
N ALA A 139 8.81 11.36 13.68
CA ALA A 139 8.44 12.10 14.89
C ALA A 139 8.44 11.20 16.15
N MET A 140 8.85 9.94 16.00
CA MET A 140 8.92 8.94 17.07
C MET A 140 10.36 8.76 17.57
N HIS A 141 11.33 8.77 16.65
CA HIS A 141 12.73 8.51 16.96
C HIS A 141 13.50 9.82 17.22
N ASN A 142 14.32 9.86 18.26
CA ASN A 142 15.10 11.04 18.66
C ASN A 142 16.59 10.76 18.88
N ASP A 143 17.08 9.61 18.45
CA ASP A 143 18.47 9.20 18.61
C ASP A 143 19.13 8.79 17.28
N LYS A 144 20.37 8.30 17.38
CA LYS A 144 21.17 7.82 16.25
C LYS A 144 21.27 6.29 16.23
N ALA A 145 20.26 5.59 16.74
CA ALA A 145 20.32 4.14 16.90
C ALA A 145 20.52 3.41 15.55
N ILE A 146 21.40 2.41 15.58
CA ILE A 146 21.67 1.50 14.47
C ILE A 146 21.22 0.11 14.89
N ASP A 147 20.49 -0.57 14.03
CA ASP A 147 20.05 -1.95 14.26
C ASP A 147 21.22 -2.92 14.01
N MET A 148 21.80 -3.43 15.09
CA MET A 148 22.94 -4.34 15.05
C MET A 148 22.62 -5.66 14.33
N ASN A 149 21.35 -6.07 14.28
CA ASN A 149 20.93 -7.30 13.58
C ASN A 149 21.13 -7.20 12.05
N THR A 150 21.42 -6.00 11.54
CA THR A 150 21.64 -5.78 10.11
C THR A 150 23.09 -5.97 9.68
N GLY A 151 23.99 -6.25 10.61
CA GLY A 151 25.40 -6.55 10.38
C GLY A 151 26.10 -5.42 9.63
N GLU A 152 26.89 -5.77 8.61
CA GLU A 152 27.64 -4.83 7.78
C GLU A 152 26.78 -3.74 7.12
N LYS A 153 25.46 -3.96 6.99
CA LYS A 153 24.54 -2.97 6.39
C LYS A 153 24.25 -1.79 7.32
N LEU A 154 24.56 -1.89 8.61
CA LEU A 154 24.47 -0.82 9.61
C LEU A 154 23.22 0.06 9.43
N LYS A 155 22.05 -0.58 9.29
CA LYS A 155 20.82 0.17 9.00
C LYS A 155 20.41 0.96 10.24
N PRO A 156 20.02 2.24 10.08
CA PRO A 156 19.35 2.98 11.14
C PRO A 156 18.13 2.23 11.64
N GLU A 157 17.88 2.29 12.94
CA GLU A 157 16.68 1.70 13.55
C GLU A 157 15.41 2.25 12.87
N MET A 158 15.35 3.57 12.59
CA MET A 158 14.24 4.19 11.84
C MET A 158 13.93 3.48 10.52
N ARG A 159 14.96 2.94 9.85
CA ARG A 159 14.82 2.20 8.59
C ARG A 159 14.27 0.79 8.83
N THR A 160 14.70 0.11 9.87
CA THR A 160 14.22 -1.23 10.16
C THR A 160 12.79 -1.18 10.67
N PHE A 161 12.47 -0.22 11.55
CA PHE A 161 11.10 0.10 11.97
C PHE A 161 10.17 0.47 10.81
N TYR A 162 10.62 1.32 9.89
CA TYR A 162 9.82 1.62 8.69
C TYR A 162 9.53 0.37 7.87
N ASN A 163 10.52 -0.52 7.69
CA ASN A 163 10.34 -1.72 6.88
C ASN A 163 9.43 -2.77 7.53
N SER A 164 9.35 -2.83 8.87
CA SER A 164 8.44 -3.74 9.58
C SER A 164 6.98 -3.27 9.54
N THR A 165 6.74 -1.96 9.45
CA THR A 165 5.39 -1.38 9.54
C THR A 165 4.77 -0.98 8.20
N LYS A 166 5.59 -0.68 7.18
CA LYS A 166 5.11 -0.17 5.88
C LYS A 166 4.22 -1.14 5.08
N SER A 167 4.20 -2.42 5.41
CA SER A 167 3.53 -3.46 4.61
C SER A 167 2.05 -3.65 4.91
N GLY A 168 1.47 -2.99 5.92
CA GLY A 168 0.08 -3.21 6.31
C GLY A 168 -0.91 -3.08 5.14
N VAL A 169 -0.85 -1.96 4.41
CA VAL A 169 -1.73 -1.71 3.25
C VAL A 169 -1.39 -2.64 2.08
N ASP A 170 -0.10 -2.83 1.76
CA ASP A 170 0.35 -3.72 0.68
C ASP A 170 -0.16 -5.17 0.87
N THR A 171 -0.24 -5.63 2.13
CA THR A 171 -0.75 -6.96 2.47
C THR A 171 -2.24 -7.07 2.21
N ILE A 172 -3.03 -6.06 2.58
CA ILE A 172 -4.48 -6.02 2.30
C ILE A 172 -4.72 -5.97 0.78
N ASP A 173 -3.98 -5.13 0.04
CA ASP A 173 -4.07 -5.05 -1.42
C ASP A 173 -3.76 -6.41 -2.06
N TRP A 174 -2.73 -7.10 -1.57
CA TRP A 174 -2.41 -8.44 -2.05
C TRP A 174 -3.53 -9.45 -1.73
N MET A 175 -4.11 -9.42 -0.52
CA MET A 175 -5.21 -10.33 -0.17
C MET A 175 -6.44 -10.07 -1.05
N THR A 176 -6.81 -8.80 -1.22
CA THR A 176 -7.97 -8.42 -2.07
C THR A 176 -7.73 -8.70 -3.55
N GLU A 177 -6.48 -8.77 -4.03
CA GLU A 177 -6.14 -9.20 -5.40
C GLU A 177 -6.26 -10.72 -5.57
N ASN A 178 -5.91 -11.52 -4.55
CA ASN A 178 -5.87 -12.98 -4.65
C ASN A 178 -7.19 -13.65 -4.27
N TYR A 179 -7.95 -13.04 -3.36
CA TYR A 179 -9.23 -13.55 -2.87
C TYR A 179 -10.35 -12.56 -3.20
N SER A 180 -10.36 -12.09 -4.45
CA SER A 180 -11.32 -11.09 -4.93
C SER A 180 -12.65 -11.73 -5.32
N ALA A 181 -13.75 -11.20 -4.80
CA ALA A 181 -15.09 -11.47 -5.30
C ALA A 181 -15.42 -10.64 -6.56
N ALA A 182 -14.53 -9.73 -6.97
CA ALA A 182 -14.78 -8.86 -8.11
C ALA A 182 -15.01 -9.66 -9.39
N ARG A 183 -15.88 -9.12 -10.24
CA ARG A 183 -16.15 -9.64 -11.58
C ARG A 183 -15.84 -8.55 -12.60
N HIS A 184 -15.45 -8.99 -13.79
CA HIS A 184 -15.21 -8.08 -14.90
C HIS A 184 -16.49 -7.30 -15.19
N SER A 185 -16.42 -5.98 -15.14
CA SER A 185 -17.53 -5.08 -15.43
C SER A 185 -16.99 -3.74 -15.93
N ALA A 186 -17.70 -3.14 -16.89
CA ALA A 186 -17.45 -1.78 -17.34
C ALA A 186 -18.21 -0.73 -16.50
N CYS A 187 -19.02 -1.17 -15.53
CA CYS A 187 -19.83 -0.31 -14.68
C CYS A 187 -19.07 -0.01 -13.37
N TRP A 188 -18.52 1.21 -13.26
CA TRP A 188 -17.67 1.62 -12.14
C TRP A 188 -18.31 1.49 -10.73
N PRO A 189 -19.64 1.62 -10.51
CA PRO A 189 -20.22 1.41 -9.19
C PRO A 189 -20.07 -0.04 -8.71
N LEU A 190 -20.11 -1.01 -9.64
CA LEU A 190 -19.85 -2.41 -9.31
C LEU A 190 -18.41 -2.60 -8.85
N THR A 191 -17.44 -1.87 -9.42
CA THR A 191 -16.05 -1.88 -8.93
C THR A 191 -15.97 -1.45 -7.47
N VAL A 192 -16.63 -0.35 -7.09
CA VAL A 192 -16.67 0.13 -5.69
C VAL A 192 -17.37 -0.89 -4.78
N PHE A 193 -18.51 -1.45 -5.23
CA PHE A 193 -19.24 -2.47 -4.48
C PHE A 193 -18.38 -3.72 -4.21
N TYR A 194 -17.67 -4.23 -5.22
CA TYR A 194 -16.78 -5.37 -5.05
C TYR A 194 -15.60 -5.06 -4.11
N SER A 195 -15.05 -3.85 -4.15
CA SER A 195 -14.02 -3.42 -3.18
C SER A 195 -14.56 -3.46 -1.75
N LEU A 196 -15.77 -2.92 -1.50
CA LEU A 196 -16.40 -2.96 -0.18
C LEU A 196 -16.64 -4.40 0.29
N LEU A 197 -17.10 -5.28 -0.60
CA LEU A 197 -17.33 -6.68 -0.27
C LEU A 197 -16.02 -7.40 0.10
N ASN A 198 -14.94 -7.17 -0.64
CA ASN A 198 -13.62 -7.72 -0.36
C ASN A 198 -13.09 -7.25 1.01
N PHE A 199 -13.18 -5.94 1.31
CA PHE A 199 -12.75 -5.41 2.61
C PHE A 199 -13.65 -5.91 3.76
N GLY A 200 -14.96 -6.05 3.53
CA GLY A 200 -15.90 -6.62 4.49
C GLY A 200 -15.54 -8.06 4.85
N GLY A 201 -15.22 -8.89 3.85
CA GLY A 201 -14.77 -10.26 4.06
C GLY A 201 -13.47 -10.36 4.87
N LEU A 202 -12.48 -9.52 4.53
CA LEU A 202 -11.20 -9.47 5.27
C LEU A 202 -11.38 -9.00 6.72
N ASN A 203 -12.15 -7.93 6.95
CA ASN A 203 -12.39 -7.41 8.30
C ASN A 203 -13.18 -8.42 9.15
N SER A 204 -14.19 -9.06 8.58
CA SER A 204 -14.96 -10.11 9.28
C SER A 204 -14.07 -11.27 9.67
N MET A 205 -13.13 -11.63 8.81
CA MET A 205 -12.16 -12.67 9.10
C MET A 205 -11.21 -12.27 10.24
N ILE A 206 -10.66 -11.06 10.22
CA ILE A 206 -9.79 -10.57 11.31
C ILE A 206 -10.53 -10.67 12.64
N VAL A 207 -11.76 -10.18 12.71
CA VAL A 207 -12.59 -10.26 13.94
C VAL A 207 -12.85 -11.71 14.36
N TYR A 208 -13.17 -12.59 13.42
CA TYR A 208 -13.38 -14.02 13.72
C TYR A 208 -12.12 -14.67 14.28
N GLN A 209 -10.95 -14.37 13.72
CA GLN A 209 -9.67 -14.91 14.19
C GLN A 209 -9.32 -14.44 15.59
N GLU A 210 -9.46 -13.14 15.87
CA GLU A 210 -9.22 -12.58 17.20
C GLU A 210 -10.14 -13.20 18.26
N ASN A 211 -11.39 -13.51 17.90
CA ASN A 211 -12.36 -14.11 18.82
C ASN A 211 -12.15 -15.62 19.03
N THR A 212 -11.59 -16.34 18.06
CA THR A 212 -11.46 -17.81 18.12
C THR A 212 -10.06 -18.31 18.42
N GLN A 213 -9.04 -17.43 18.33
CA GLN A 213 -7.61 -17.76 18.48
C GLN A 213 -7.12 -18.90 17.58
N VAL A 214 -7.84 -19.18 16.48
CA VAL A 214 -7.42 -20.19 15.51
C VAL A 214 -6.30 -19.62 14.65
N GLU A 215 -5.08 -20.12 14.87
CA GLU A 215 -3.94 -19.84 13.99
C GLU A 215 -4.19 -20.39 12.59
N ARG A 216 -3.73 -19.64 11.59
CA ARG A 216 -3.90 -19.98 10.18
C ARG A 216 -2.79 -20.93 9.71
N GLU A 217 -3.13 -21.85 8.80
CA GLU A 217 -2.18 -22.32 7.80
C GLU A 217 -1.70 -21.12 6.96
N VAL A 218 -0.39 -21.05 6.74
CA VAL A 218 0.31 -19.91 6.13
C VAL A 218 -0.31 -19.55 4.78
N LEU A 219 -0.89 -18.36 4.67
CA LEU A 219 -1.32 -17.83 3.37
C LEU A 219 -0.10 -17.69 2.44
N PRO A 220 -0.20 -18.02 1.14
CA PRO A 220 0.94 -18.01 0.23
C PRO A 220 1.54 -16.61 0.12
N GLN A 221 2.85 -16.44 0.20
CA GLN A 221 3.44 -15.11 0.18
C GLN A 221 3.59 -14.55 -1.25
N LYS A 222 3.29 -13.25 -1.45
CA LYS A 222 3.69 -12.52 -2.67
C LYS A 222 5.21 -12.51 -2.79
N LEU A 223 5.75 -12.88 -3.94
CA LEU A 223 7.17 -12.66 -4.23
C LEU A 223 7.43 -11.16 -4.39
N ARG A 224 8.46 -10.65 -3.71
CA ARG A 224 8.89 -9.24 -3.80
C ARG A 224 9.37 -8.84 -5.20
N SER A 225 9.75 -9.82 -6.02
CA SER A 225 10.18 -9.64 -7.41
C SER A 225 9.46 -10.62 -8.31
N SER A 226 9.12 -10.16 -9.52
CA SER A 226 8.51 -11.02 -10.53
C SER A 226 9.52 -12.07 -10.99
N ASN A 227 9.18 -13.34 -10.80
CA ASN A 227 10.00 -14.49 -11.16
C ASN A 227 9.37 -15.24 -12.33
N ARG A 228 10.14 -16.06 -13.04
CA ARG A 228 9.58 -16.95 -14.07
C ARG A 228 8.73 -18.03 -13.40
N CYS A 229 7.57 -18.33 -13.97
CA CYS A 229 6.76 -19.47 -13.52
C CYS A 229 7.56 -20.77 -13.60
N ALA A 230 7.61 -21.50 -12.49
CA ALA A 230 8.31 -22.77 -12.37
C ALA A 230 7.66 -23.91 -13.19
N PHE A 231 6.42 -23.73 -13.62
CA PHE A 231 5.61 -24.73 -14.31
C PHE A 231 5.47 -24.44 -15.81
N CYS A 232 5.85 -23.24 -16.28
CA CYS A 232 5.93 -22.96 -17.72
C CYS A 232 7.23 -23.52 -18.29
N GLU A 233 7.15 -23.99 -19.54
CA GLU A 233 8.34 -24.17 -20.38
C GLU A 233 9.18 -22.89 -20.41
N ARG A 234 10.51 -23.05 -20.39
CA ARG A 234 11.45 -21.93 -20.34
C ARG A 234 11.27 -20.95 -21.51
N ALA A 235 10.83 -21.43 -22.67
CA ALA A 235 10.60 -20.64 -23.87
C ALA A 235 9.47 -19.60 -23.72
N LYS A 236 8.46 -19.87 -22.87
CA LYS A 236 7.32 -18.95 -22.68
C LYS A 236 7.67 -17.72 -21.84
N ASP A 237 8.74 -17.79 -21.04
CA ASP A 237 9.21 -16.77 -20.08
C ASP A 237 8.12 -16.06 -19.26
N LYS A 238 7.00 -16.75 -18.95
CA LYS A 238 5.90 -16.13 -18.20
C LYS A 238 6.36 -15.71 -16.82
N LYS A 239 6.26 -14.42 -16.55
CA LYS A 239 6.61 -13.82 -15.26
C LYS A 239 5.42 -13.84 -14.32
N THR A 240 5.66 -14.04 -13.04
CA THR A 240 4.66 -14.08 -11.98
C THR A 240 5.24 -13.59 -10.65
N THR A 241 4.39 -12.97 -9.86
CA THR A 241 4.66 -12.57 -8.47
C THR A 241 3.94 -13.47 -7.46
N LYS A 242 3.20 -14.48 -7.93
CA LYS A 242 2.45 -15.44 -7.11
C LYS A 242 3.23 -16.74 -6.92
N VAL A 243 2.95 -17.45 -5.83
CA VAL A 243 3.54 -18.76 -5.51
C VAL A 243 2.47 -19.82 -5.25
N CYS A 244 2.80 -21.08 -5.47
CA CYS A 244 1.98 -22.21 -5.08
C CYS A 244 1.80 -22.26 -3.54
N THR A 245 0.58 -22.52 -3.07
CA THR A 245 0.23 -22.67 -1.65
C THR A 245 1.00 -23.80 -0.97
N ASN A 246 1.22 -24.90 -1.70
CA ASN A 246 1.86 -26.10 -1.15
C ASN A 246 3.39 -26.05 -1.21
N CYS A 247 3.97 -25.58 -2.32
CA CYS A 247 5.43 -25.67 -2.54
C CYS A 247 6.17 -24.34 -2.69
N ILE A 248 5.48 -23.19 -2.60
CA ILE A 248 6.06 -21.82 -2.63
C ILE A 248 6.81 -21.50 -3.96
N LYS A 249 6.75 -22.37 -4.98
CA LYS A 249 7.34 -22.11 -6.29
C LYS A 249 6.56 -21.02 -7.06
N PRO A 250 7.22 -20.13 -7.82
CA PRO A 250 6.53 -19.12 -8.62
C PRO A 250 5.57 -19.75 -9.63
N ILE A 251 4.30 -19.32 -9.64
CA ILE A 251 3.25 -19.91 -10.48
C ILE A 251 2.46 -18.82 -11.22
N CYS A 252 2.29 -18.93 -12.54
CA CYS A 252 1.47 -17.98 -13.31
C CYS A 252 -0.01 -18.34 -13.22
N ARG A 253 -0.91 -17.43 -13.62
CA ARG A 253 -2.35 -17.61 -13.54
C ARG A 253 -2.85 -18.86 -14.28
N ASP A 254 -2.27 -19.18 -15.45
CA ASP A 254 -2.64 -20.39 -16.21
C ASP A 254 -2.41 -21.70 -15.47
N HIS A 255 -1.49 -21.73 -14.50
CA HIS A 255 -1.17 -22.90 -13.70
C HIS A 255 -1.76 -22.84 -12.29
N LEU A 256 -2.39 -21.71 -11.94
CA LEU A 256 -3.13 -21.60 -10.70
C LEU A 256 -4.45 -22.35 -10.89
N ILE A 257 -4.59 -23.51 -10.26
CA ILE A 257 -5.87 -24.23 -10.27
C ILE A 257 -6.82 -23.48 -9.34
N GLU A 258 -7.68 -22.64 -9.91
CA GLU A 258 -8.90 -22.17 -9.26
C GLU A 258 -9.90 -23.33 -9.33
N ILE A 259 -9.93 -24.14 -8.28
CA ILE A 259 -10.72 -25.39 -8.22
C ILE A 259 -12.20 -25.06 -8.46
N CYS A 260 -12.85 -25.73 -9.43
CA CYS A 260 -14.31 -25.65 -9.59
C CYS A 260 -15.01 -26.52 -8.54
N GLN A 261 -16.28 -26.25 -8.25
CA GLN A 261 -16.99 -26.85 -7.11
C GLN A 261 -17.08 -28.38 -7.14
N ASP A 262 -17.00 -28.99 -8.33
CA ASP A 262 -17.00 -30.44 -8.53
C ASP A 262 -15.65 -31.11 -8.24
N CYS A 263 -14.56 -30.34 -8.13
CA CYS A 263 -13.18 -30.84 -7.96
C CYS A 263 -12.64 -30.74 -6.52
N PHE A 264 -13.42 -30.22 -5.56
CA PHE A 264 -13.00 -30.14 -4.15
C PHE A 264 -13.40 -31.37 -3.31
N THR A 265 -14.30 -32.22 -3.81
CA THR A 265 -14.73 -33.44 -3.13
C THR A 265 -14.03 -34.66 -3.70
N LEU A 266 -12.78 -34.89 -3.26
CA LEU A 266 -12.10 -36.19 -3.20
C LEU A 266 -11.17 -36.20 -1.99
#